data_AF-A0A3G3JW22-F1
#
_entry.id   AF-A0A3G3JW22-F1
#
_cell.length_a   1.000
_cell.length_b   1.000
_cell.length_c   1.000
_cell.angle_alpha   90.00
_cell.angle_beta   90.00
_cell.angle_gamma   90.00
#
_symmetry.space_group_name_H-M   'P 1'
#
loop_
_entity.id
_entity.type
_entity.pdbx_description
1 polymer ?
#
loop_
_entity_poly.entity_id
_entity_poly.type
_entity_poly.pdbx_seq_one_letter_code
_entity_poly.pdbx_strand_id
1 'polypeptide(L)'
;MTTIPESTLSNLFENLVTQFIKDNLESIMCAEITQFMDENPEGHHNSRNGYYRRNLHTRYGNIEDMAVPRDRNGEFHTHVFEPYQRRDGWLEEAVIQMYKSGMGTREVARFIESMFGSHYSPTTVSNITATVLEDIENWQQRPLQKRYSVIYLDGLYVKLKRSTVSGEVIYFAMGIDEEGHRQILGFYVGGQESANGWRDVLKDLYRRGAHEVLLGVFDGLPGLDDAFREIYPKADVQHCIVHKVRATFPKIRVQHKTDFLDDLKTVYNALDHELALAAFDTVKAKWNKLYPKEIKSWEEQLSTLLTFYKYPPLIKEAIYTSNPIERMNKEIRKRLKPMNSLTNMDAAEKIVYLDAIDYNERFANRVIRGFGDTAVKKRLSEMFEESYPTAKTAE
;
A
#
# COMPACT_ATOMS: atom_id res chain seq x y z
N MET A 1 -31.49 18.80 -23.39
CA MET A 1 -32.15 19.17 -22.11
C MET A 1 -33.39 18.31 -21.97
N THR A 2 -33.31 17.25 -21.18
CA THR A 2 -34.45 16.44 -20.77
C THR A 2 -34.36 16.38 -19.25
N THR A 3 -34.97 17.36 -18.59
CA THR A 3 -35.16 17.36 -17.14
C THR A 3 -36.15 16.25 -16.82
N ILE A 4 -35.68 15.22 -16.14
CA ILE A 4 -36.55 14.22 -15.50
C ILE A 4 -37.34 15.00 -14.43
N PRO A 5 -38.67 14.90 -14.37
CA PRO A 5 -39.44 15.58 -13.33
C PRO A 5 -38.99 15.07 -11.96
N GLU A 6 -38.67 15.97 -11.04
CA GLU A 6 -38.43 15.62 -9.63
C GLU A 6 -39.61 14.79 -9.12
N SER A 7 -39.31 13.56 -8.70
CA SER A 7 -40.28 12.64 -8.14
C SER A 7 -40.81 13.20 -6.82
N THR A 8 -42.10 13.55 -6.75
CA THR A 8 -42.79 13.98 -5.51
C THR A 8 -42.60 12.99 -4.37
N LEU A 9 -42.45 11.71 -4.71
CA LEU A 9 -42.18 10.62 -3.79
C LEU A 9 -40.78 10.73 -3.18
N SER A 10 -39.78 11.10 -3.99
CA SER A 10 -38.39 11.27 -3.55
C SER A 10 -38.28 12.39 -2.50
N ASN A 11 -38.91 13.53 -2.77
CA ASN A 11 -38.93 14.66 -1.83
C ASN A 11 -39.65 14.30 -0.52
N LEU A 12 -40.70 13.48 -0.59
CA LEU A 12 -41.42 13.03 0.60
C LEU A 12 -40.58 12.06 1.46
N PHE A 13 -39.86 11.14 0.82
CA PHE A 13 -38.93 10.24 1.50
C PHE A 13 -37.74 10.98 2.11
N GLU A 14 -37.15 11.93 1.38
CA GLU A 14 -36.03 12.73 1.86
C GLU A 14 -36.42 13.57 3.09
N ASN A 15 -37.59 14.21 3.06
CA ASN A 15 -38.12 14.94 4.22
C ASN A 15 -38.41 14.04 5.42
N LEU A 16 -38.96 12.84 5.20
CA LEU A 16 -39.22 11.88 6.29
C LEU A 16 -37.93 11.40 6.93
N VAL A 17 -36.92 11.06 6.12
CA VAL A 17 -35.63 10.58 6.61
C VAL A 17 -34.87 11.68 7.33
N THR A 18 -34.81 12.89 6.77
CA THR A 18 -34.12 14.03 7.42
C THR A 18 -34.79 14.43 8.73
N GLN A 19 -36.13 14.44 8.79
CA GLN A 19 -36.86 14.71 10.03
C GLN A 19 -36.64 13.62 11.07
N PHE A 20 -36.71 12.34 10.68
CA PHE A 20 -36.45 11.23 11.58
C PHE A 20 -35.03 11.28 12.16
N ILE A 21 -34.02 11.58 11.33
CA ILE A 21 -32.64 11.72 11.79
C ILE A 21 -32.52 12.92 12.73
N LYS A 22 -33.10 14.07 12.39
CA LYS A 22 -33.12 15.26 13.24
C LYS A 22 -33.64 14.93 14.64
N ASP A 23 -34.81 14.31 14.73
CA ASP A 23 -35.46 14.00 15.99
C ASP A 23 -34.62 13.04 16.85
N ASN A 24 -33.98 12.04 16.23
CA ASN A 24 -33.11 11.12 16.95
C ASN A 24 -31.81 11.79 17.44
N LEU A 25 -31.17 12.63 16.62
CA LEU A 25 -29.96 13.34 17.03
C LEU A 25 -30.27 14.32 18.17
N GLU A 26 -31.37 15.09 18.08
CA GLU A 26 -31.81 15.98 19.15
C GLU A 26 -32.10 15.21 20.45
N SER A 27 -32.71 14.03 20.34
CA SER A 27 -32.96 13.14 21.49
C SER A 27 -31.67 12.65 22.14
N ILE A 28 -30.70 12.17 21.35
CA ILE A 28 -29.38 11.71 21.84
C ILE A 28 -28.66 12.87 22.55
N MET A 29 -28.59 14.05 21.93
CA MET A 29 -27.93 15.21 22.53
C MET A 29 -28.61 15.68 23.82
N CYS A 30 -29.93 15.57 23.92
CA CYS A 30 -30.67 15.86 25.15
C CYS A 30 -30.35 14.85 26.26
N ALA A 31 -30.13 13.58 25.92
CA ALA A 31 -29.67 12.57 26.88
C ALA A 31 -28.23 12.85 27.33
N GLU A 32 -27.32 13.17 26.40
CA GLU A 32 -25.91 13.49 26.69
C GLU A 32 -25.78 14.68 27.64
N ILE A 33 -26.48 15.80 27.38
CA ILE A 33 -26.42 16.95 28.31
C ILE A 33 -27.07 16.63 29.66
N THR A 34 -28.02 15.68 29.71
CA THR A 34 -28.59 15.25 30.98
C THR A 34 -27.55 14.51 31.81
N GLN A 35 -26.88 13.53 31.21
CA GLN A 35 -25.80 12.80 31.85
C GLN A 35 -24.66 13.73 32.29
N PHE A 36 -24.22 14.64 31.41
CA PHE A 36 -23.18 15.63 31.73
C PHE A 36 -23.56 16.50 32.95
N MET A 37 -24.86 16.84 33.09
CA MET A 37 -25.32 17.65 34.22
C MET A 37 -25.35 16.85 35.53
N ASP A 38 -25.68 15.57 35.45
CA ASP A 38 -25.74 14.66 36.61
C ASP A 38 -24.33 14.29 37.12
N GLU A 39 -23.32 14.33 36.25
CA GLU A 39 -21.91 14.07 36.58
C GLU A 39 -21.17 15.31 37.13
N ASN A 40 -21.84 16.45 37.34
CA ASN A 40 -21.19 17.66 37.86
C ASN A 40 -20.65 17.48 39.29
N PRO A 41 -19.37 17.81 39.55
CA PRO A 41 -18.79 17.74 40.89
C PRO A 41 -19.51 18.65 41.90
N GLU A 42 -19.63 18.20 43.16
CA GLU A 42 -20.18 19.02 44.24
C GLU A 42 -19.41 20.35 44.37
N GLY A 43 -20.12 21.47 44.19
CA GLY A 43 -19.57 22.83 44.21
C GLY A 43 -19.36 23.49 42.84
N HIS A 44 -19.55 22.75 41.74
CA HIS A 44 -19.51 23.33 40.38
C HIS A 44 -20.90 23.83 39.97
N HIS A 45 -21.07 25.15 39.87
CA HIS A 45 -22.34 25.75 39.44
C HIS A 45 -22.40 25.81 37.90
N ASN A 46 -22.98 24.77 37.30
CA ASN A 46 -23.39 24.78 35.89
C ASN A 46 -24.90 24.53 35.75
N SER A 47 -25.51 25.02 34.68
CA SER A 47 -26.95 24.90 34.43
C SER A 47 -27.23 24.90 32.94
N ARG A 48 -28.31 24.24 32.49
CA ARG A 48 -28.73 24.28 31.09
C ARG A 48 -29.12 25.71 30.67
N ASN A 49 -28.74 26.11 29.45
CA ASN A 49 -28.97 27.44 28.90
C ASN A 49 -29.65 27.40 27.52
N GLY A 50 -30.69 26.56 27.43
CA GLY A 50 -31.49 26.39 26.23
C GLY A 50 -30.72 25.69 25.10
N TYR A 51 -31.06 26.06 23.86
CA TYR A 51 -30.54 25.46 22.64
C TYR A 51 -30.00 26.53 21.71
N TYR A 52 -28.99 26.19 20.92
CA TYR A 52 -28.66 26.94 19.72
C TYR A 52 -29.10 26.16 18.48
N ARG A 53 -29.36 26.89 17.39
CA ARG A 53 -29.78 26.29 16.12
C ARG A 53 -28.60 26.12 15.20
N ARG A 54 -28.52 24.98 14.52
CA ARG A 54 -27.54 24.75 13.47
C ARG A 54 -28.09 23.86 12.36
N ASN A 55 -27.46 23.97 11.19
CA ASN A 55 -27.71 23.06 10.08
C ASN A 55 -26.57 22.02 10.01
N LEU A 56 -26.91 20.78 9.69
CA LEU A 56 -25.97 19.68 9.52
C LEU A 56 -26.22 19.01 8.17
N HIS A 57 -25.24 19.06 7.28
CA HIS A 57 -25.35 18.37 6.00
C HIS A 57 -25.04 16.89 6.22
N THR A 58 -25.96 16.02 5.79
CA THR A 58 -25.80 14.56 5.90
C THR A 58 -25.89 13.86 4.55
N ARG A 59 -25.53 12.58 4.50
CA ARG A 59 -25.74 11.73 3.31
C ARG A 59 -27.19 11.58 2.88
N TYR A 60 -28.12 11.89 3.79
CA TYR A 60 -29.55 11.74 3.59
C TYR A 60 -30.26 13.08 3.34
N GLY A 61 -29.51 14.18 3.26
CA GLY A 61 -30.05 15.52 3.08
C GLY A 61 -29.52 16.51 4.12
N ASN A 62 -29.87 17.79 3.93
CA ASN A 62 -29.54 18.85 4.87
C ASN A 62 -30.53 18.85 6.04
N ILE A 63 -30.04 18.61 7.25
CA ILE A 63 -30.83 18.73 8.47
C ILE A 63 -30.83 20.20 8.87
N GLU A 64 -31.98 20.85 8.68
CA GLU A 64 -32.16 22.27 8.98
C GLU A 64 -32.68 22.50 10.40
N ASP A 65 -32.25 23.61 11.01
CA ASP A 65 -32.76 24.12 12.28
C ASP A 65 -32.68 23.10 13.44
N MET A 66 -31.60 22.33 13.51
CA MET A 66 -31.37 21.36 14.58
C MET A 66 -31.10 22.09 15.90
N ALA A 67 -31.86 21.75 16.95
CA ALA A 67 -31.68 22.26 18.30
C ALA A 67 -30.57 21.49 19.02
N VAL A 68 -29.45 22.16 19.26
CA VAL A 68 -28.34 21.59 20.02
C VAL A 68 -28.36 22.18 21.43
N PRO A 69 -28.48 21.33 22.48
CA PRO A 69 -28.52 21.81 23.85
C PRO A 69 -27.16 22.39 24.25
N ARG A 70 -27.20 23.38 25.15
CA ARG A 70 -25.99 24.00 25.68
C ARG A 70 -26.13 24.25 27.17
N ASP A 71 -25.00 24.28 27.85
CA ASP A 71 -24.88 24.69 29.23
C ASP A 71 -24.56 26.20 29.33
N ARG A 72 -24.56 26.72 30.56
CA ARG A 72 -24.33 28.14 30.83
C ARG A 72 -22.85 28.50 30.79
N ASN A 73 -21.99 27.55 31.14
CA ASN A 73 -20.55 27.76 31.20
C ASN A 73 -19.85 27.46 29.86
N GLY A 74 -20.55 26.79 28.93
CA GLY A 74 -20.03 26.42 27.61
C GLY A 74 -19.09 25.22 27.65
N GLU A 75 -19.20 24.39 28.69
CA GLU A 75 -18.36 23.22 28.96
C GLU A 75 -18.91 21.94 28.29
N PHE A 76 -20.19 21.92 27.92
CA PHE A 76 -20.80 20.76 27.28
C PHE A 76 -20.44 20.68 25.79
N HIS A 77 -19.90 19.53 25.38
CA HIS A 77 -19.70 19.16 23.99
C HIS A 77 -20.40 17.83 23.72
N THR A 78 -21.23 17.78 22.68
CA THR A 78 -21.88 16.54 22.26
C THR A 78 -20.87 15.57 21.63
N HIS A 79 -21.09 14.27 21.81
CA HIS A 79 -20.29 13.23 21.14
C HIS A 79 -20.80 12.91 19.73
N VAL A 80 -21.97 13.44 19.35
CA VAL A 80 -22.58 13.21 18.03
C VAL A 80 -21.78 13.89 16.92
N PHE A 81 -21.13 15.03 17.20
CA PHE A 81 -20.30 15.76 16.25
C PHE A 81 -19.32 16.71 16.96
N GLU A 82 -18.23 17.03 16.30
CA GLU A 82 -17.23 17.99 16.76
C GLU A 82 -17.75 19.45 16.73
N PRO A 83 -17.22 20.34 17.59
CA PRO A 83 -17.46 21.77 17.49
C PRO A 83 -17.16 22.28 16.07
N TYR A 84 -18.08 23.11 15.53
CA TYR A 84 -18.02 23.65 14.17
C TYR A 84 -18.13 22.63 13.02
N GLN A 85 -18.28 21.33 13.29
CA GLN A 85 -18.53 20.32 12.25
C GLN A 85 -19.88 20.57 11.58
N ARG A 86 -19.84 20.86 10.27
CA ARG A 86 -21.03 21.14 9.45
C ARG A 86 -21.49 19.94 8.60
N ARG A 87 -20.72 18.85 8.59
CA ARG A 87 -20.90 17.67 7.73
C ARG A 87 -20.60 16.38 8.49
N ASP A 88 -21.29 15.30 8.16
CA ASP A 88 -21.18 13.96 8.76
C ASP A 88 -20.05 13.08 8.17
N GLY A 89 -19.22 13.58 7.26
CA GLY A 89 -17.98 12.90 6.83
C GLY A 89 -18.12 11.87 5.69
N TRP A 90 -19.33 11.45 5.33
CA TRP A 90 -19.53 10.44 4.26
C TRP A 90 -19.07 10.90 2.88
N LEU A 91 -19.13 12.21 2.60
CA LEU A 91 -18.73 12.74 1.30
C LEU A 91 -17.21 12.66 1.16
N GLU A 92 -16.50 12.91 2.25
CA GLU A 92 -15.07 12.75 2.36
C GLU A 92 -14.70 11.29 2.03
N GLU A 93 -15.37 10.31 2.64
CA GLU A 93 -15.20 8.89 2.32
C GLU A 93 -15.55 8.57 0.85
N ALA A 94 -16.66 9.10 0.34
CA ALA A 94 -17.09 8.88 -1.04
C ALA A 94 -16.09 9.45 -2.04
N VAL A 95 -15.58 10.66 -1.81
CA VAL A 95 -14.51 11.29 -2.58
C VAL A 95 -13.27 10.40 -2.57
N ILE A 96 -12.84 9.93 -1.40
CA ILE A 96 -11.68 9.03 -1.26
C ILE A 96 -11.92 7.73 -2.05
N GLN A 97 -13.11 7.13 -1.98
CA GLN A 97 -13.46 5.91 -2.72
C GLN A 97 -13.52 6.13 -4.24
N MET A 98 -13.94 7.30 -4.70
CA MET A 98 -13.90 7.65 -6.13
C MET A 98 -12.46 7.82 -6.61
N TYR A 99 -11.59 8.44 -5.81
CA TYR A 99 -10.15 8.48 -6.10
C TYR A 99 -9.52 7.08 -6.08
N LYS A 100 -9.87 6.21 -5.12
CA LYS A 100 -9.48 4.78 -5.10
C LYS A 100 -9.86 4.07 -6.40
N SER A 101 -11.01 4.44 -6.96
CA SER A 101 -11.52 3.87 -8.21
C SER A 101 -10.84 4.43 -9.47
N GLY A 102 -9.89 5.36 -9.31
CA GLY A 102 -9.13 5.97 -10.40
C GLY A 102 -9.85 7.12 -11.10
N MET A 103 -10.84 7.74 -10.45
CA MET A 103 -11.47 8.95 -10.98
C MET A 103 -10.56 10.16 -10.76
N GLY A 104 -10.43 11.00 -11.78
CA GLY A 104 -9.71 12.28 -11.66
C GLY A 104 -10.51 13.31 -10.85
N THR A 105 -9.84 14.35 -10.32
CA THR A 105 -10.47 15.43 -9.52
C THR A 105 -11.72 16.03 -10.17
N ARG A 106 -11.67 16.26 -11.48
CA ARG A 106 -12.77 16.82 -12.28
C ARG A 106 -13.90 15.82 -12.54
N GLU A 107 -13.60 14.52 -12.52
CA GLU A 107 -14.61 13.47 -12.66
C GLU A 107 -15.35 13.28 -11.35
N VAL A 108 -14.61 13.27 -10.22
CA VAL A 108 -15.17 13.26 -8.87
C VAL A 108 -16.07 14.47 -8.67
N ALA A 109 -15.59 15.68 -9.00
CA ALA A 109 -16.39 16.90 -8.89
C ALA A 109 -17.67 16.84 -9.73
N ARG A 110 -17.58 16.41 -11.00
CA ARG A 110 -18.76 16.24 -11.87
C ARG A 110 -19.74 15.18 -11.36
N PHE A 111 -19.22 14.06 -10.83
CA PHE A 111 -20.07 13.00 -10.28
C PHE A 111 -20.82 13.49 -9.04
N ILE A 112 -20.11 14.12 -8.11
CA ILE A 112 -20.70 14.70 -6.90
C ILE A 112 -21.70 15.80 -7.26
N GLU A 113 -21.37 16.68 -8.21
CA GLU A 113 -22.28 17.71 -8.71
C GLU A 113 -23.54 17.10 -9.36
N SER A 114 -23.39 16.00 -10.10
CA SER A 114 -24.53 15.32 -10.73
C SER A 114 -25.45 14.60 -9.74
N MET A 115 -24.91 14.11 -8.63
CA MET A 115 -25.64 13.34 -7.62
C MET A 115 -26.22 14.22 -6.51
N PHE A 116 -25.54 15.32 -6.16
CA PHE A 116 -25.85 16.12 -4.97
C PHE A 116 -25.94 17.64 -5.27
N GLY A 117 -25.86 18.04 -6.54
CA GLY A 117 -25.98 19.44 -6.97
C GLY A 117 -24.73 20.28 -6.72
N SER A 118 -24.85 21.59 -6.96
CA SER A 118 -23.76 22.58 -7.00
C SER A 118 -23.16 22.97 -5.64
N HIS A 119 -23.42 22.20 -4.58
CA HIS A 119 -22.95 22.52 -3.22
C HIS A 119 -21.47 22.20 -2.98
N TYR A 120 -20.82 21.50 -3.91
CA TYR A 120 -19.46 21.01 -3.76
C TYR A 120 -18.51 21.61 -4.79
N SER A 121 -17.80 22.66 -4.39
CA SER A 121 -16.80 23.31 -5.23
C SER A 121 -15.58 22.39 -5.43
N PRO A 122 -14.84 22.53 -6.56
CA PRO A 122 -13.56 21.85 -6.76
C PRO A 122 -12.57 22.09 -5.62
N THR A 123 -12.61 23.26 -4.98
CA THR A 123 -11.81 23.61 -3.80
C THR A 123 -12.16 22.72 -2.61
N THR A 124 -13.44 22.40 -2.41
CA THR A 124 -13.90 21.49 -1.36
C THR A 124 -13.32 20.10 -1.57
N VAL A 125 -13.41 19.56 -2.79
CA VAL A 125 -12.83 18.25 -3.14
C VAL A 125 -11.31 18.27 -2.93
N SER A 126 -10.64 19.37 -3.27
CA SER A 126 -9.20 19.51 -3.03
C SER A 126 -8.85 19.47 -1.54
N ASN A 127 -9.60 20.18 -0.70
CA ASN A 127 -9.39 20.20 0.76
C ASN A 127 -9.63 18.81 1.38
N ILE A 128 -10.65 18.08 0.92
CA ILE A 128 -10.90 16.70 1.34
C ILE A 128 -9.72 15.80 0.98
N THR A 129 -9.07 16.02 -0.16
CA THR A 129 -7.87 15.24 -0.52
C THR A 129 -6.60 15.71 0.16
N ALA A 130 -6.61 16.83 0.89
CA ALA A 130 -5.45 17.32 1.62
C ALA A 130 -5.22 16.51 2.90
N THR A 131 -6.29 16.07 3.58
CA THR A 131 -6.18 15.16 4.73
C THR A 131 -5.52 13.83 4.33
N VAL A 132 -5.79 13.35 3.11
CA VAL A 132 -5.14 12.15 2.56
C VAL A 132 -3.62 12.33 2.45
N LEU A 133 -3.11 13.54 2.22
CA LEU A 133 -1.65 13.78 2.18
C LEU A 133 -1.03 13.63 3.57
N GLU A 134 -1.68 14.14 4.60
CA GLU A 134 -1.24 13.96 5.99
C GLU A 134 -1.23 12.47 6.37
N ASP A 135 -2.26 11.73 5.97
CA ASP A 135 -2.31 10.28 6.17
C ASP A 135 -1.16 9.55 5.43
N ILE A 136 -0.80 10.00 4.23
CA ILE A 136 0.35 9.47 3.46
C ILE A 136 1.64 9.71 4.21
N GLU A 137 1.87 10.93 4.69
CA GLU A 137 3.09 11.28 5.44
C GLU A 137 3.20 10.44 6.72
N ASN A 138 2.11 10.35 7.49
CA ASN A 138 2.05 9.52 8.69
C ASN A 138 2.32 8.04 8.38
N TRP A 139 1.72 7.52 7.30
CA TRP A 139 1.93 6.14 6.88
C TRP A 139 3.36 5.88 6.39
N GLN A 140 3.96 6.83 5.67
CA GLN A 140 5.35 6.73 5.21
C GLN A 140 6.35 6.81 6.38
N GLN A 141 6.02 7.51 7.46
CA GLN A 141 6.87 7.62 8.65
C GLN A 141 6.61 6.55 9.71
N ARG A 142 5.56 5.73 9.55
CA ARG A 142 5.17 4.74 10.57
C ARG A 142 6.32 3.78 10.92
N PRO A 143 6.44 3.37 12.19
CA PRO A 143 7.44 2.39 12.60
C PRO A 143 7.17 1.04 11.91
N LEU A 144 8.25 0.36 11.53
CA LEU A 144 8.25 -0.97 10.97
C LEU A 144 8.66 -1.99 12.04
N GLN A 145 8.33 -3.26 11.80
CA GLN A 145 8.77 -4.34 12.66
C GLN A 145 10.29 -4.54 12.54
N LYS A 146 10.88 -5.13 13.56
CA LYS A 146 12.32 -5.36 13.60
C LYS A 146 12.80 -6.37 12.56
N ARG A 147 12.04 -7.47 12.39
CA ARG A 147 12.43 -8.66 11.62
C ARG A 147 11.59 -8.82 10.38
N TYR A 148 12.25 -9.04 9.25
CA TYR A 148 11.63 -9.40 7.98
C TYR A 148 12.31 -10.62 7.36
N SER A 149 11.55 -11.68 7.15
CA SER A 149 12.04 -12.89 6.49
C SER A 149 12.44 -12.59 5.04
N VAL A 150 11.67 -11.75 4.37
CA VAL A 150 11.91 -11.38 2.96
C VAL A 150 11.54 -9.92 2.73
N ILE A 151 12.38 -9.17 2.02
CA ILE A 151 12.04 -7.86 1.45
C ILE A 151 12.13 -7.94 -0.07
N TYR A 152 11.03 -7.64 -0.75
CA TYR A 152 10.95 -7.49 -2.19
C TYR A 152 11.11 -6.02 -2.59
N LEU A 153 11.90 -5.77 -3.62
CA LEU A 153 12.06 -4.44 -4.23
C LEU A 153 11.67 -4.51 -5.71
N ASP A 154 10.86 -3.56 -6.17
CA ASP A 154 10.49 -3.44 -7.58
C ASP A 154 10.15 -1.99 -7.95
N GLY A 155 10.40 -1.63 -9.21
CA GLY A 155 10.20 -0.30 -9.75
C GLY A 155 9.04 -0.26 -10.76
N LEU A 156 8.12 0.69 -10.60
CA LEU A 156 7.02 0.92 -11.55
C LEU A 156 7.20 2.26 -12.27
N TYR A 157 7.46 2.19 -13.57
CA TYR A 157 7.46 3.40 -14.41
C TYR A 157 6.05 3.90 -14.73
N VAL A 158 5.77 5.16 -14.37
CA VAL A 158 4.53 5.89 -14.63
C VAL A 158 4.80 7.18 -15.40
N LYS A 159 3.80 7.67 -16.14
CA LYS A 159 3.89 8.98 -16.82
C LYS A 159 3.44 10.07 -15.87
N LEU A 160 4.38 10.91 -15.45
CA LEU A 160 4.13 12.05 -14.57
C LEU A 160 4.29 13.37 -15.36
N LYS A 161 3.40 14.33 -15.13
CA LYS A 161 3.53 15.69 -15.63
C LYS A 161 4.18 16.56 -14.55
N ARG A 162 5.38 17.09 -14.83
CA ARG A 162 5.96 18.22 -14.11
C ARG A 162 5.82 19.47 -14.98
N SER A 163 6.88 19.86 -15.68
CA SER A 163 6.85 20.82 -16.79
C SER A 163 6.47 20.12 -18.12
N THR A 164 7.09 18.99 -18.37
CA THR A 164 6.78 18.06 -19.46
C THR A 164 6.28 16.73 -18.90
N VAL A 165 5.68 15.89 -19.77
CA VAL A 165 5.29 14.54 -19.39
C VAL A 165 6.49 13.62 -19.59
N SER A 166 7.01 13.05 -18.51
CA SER A 166 8.13 12.12 -18.53
C SER A 166 7.80 10.83 -17.76
N GLY A 167 8.50 9.75 -18.10
CA GLY A 167 8.46 8.52 -17.33
C GLY A 167 9.26 8.68 -16.04
N GLU A 168 8.59 8.56 -14.90
CA GLU A 168 9.23 8.53 -13.58
C GLU A 168 8.98 7.18 -12.92
N VAL A 169 9.94 6.73 -12.12
CA VAL A 169 9.84 5.49 -11.36
C VAL A 169 9.12 5.73 -10.04
N ILE A 170 8.29 4.76 -9.66
CA ILE A 170 7.80 4.60 -8.30
C ILE A 170 8.50 3.37 -7.74
N TYR A 171 9.32 3.57 -6.71
CA TYR A 171 9.98 2.48 -5.99
C TYR A 171 8.97 1.86 -5.03
N PHE A 172 8.92 0.53 -4.97
CA PHE A 172 8.11 -0.21 -4.01
C PHE A 172 8.98 -1.15 -3.18
N ALA A 173 8.72 -1.17 -1.87
CA ALA A 173 9.26 -2.14 -0.95
C ALA A 173 8.13 -2.93 -0.28
N MET A 174 8.18 -4.25 -0.36
CA MET A 174 7.21 -5.17 0.23
C MET A 174 7.94 -6.14 1.15
N GLY A 175 7.43 -6.36 2.36
CA GLY A 175 8.02 -7.26 3.35
C GLY A 175 7.15 -8.48 3.62
N ILE A 176 7.78 -9.58 3.98
CA ILE A 176 7.18 -10.70 4.71
C ILE A 176 7.84 -10.73 6.08
N ASP A 177 7.05 -10.62 7.15
CA ASP A 177 7.54 -10.65 8.53
C ASP A 177 7.94 -12.07 8.99
N GLU A 178 8.28 -12.25 10.26
CA GLU A 178 8.66 -13.55 10.83
C GLU A 178 7.45 -14.48 11.00
N GLU A 179 6.25 -13.92 11.16
CA GLU A 179 4.99 -14.66 11.25
C GLU A 179 4.47 -15.13 9.88
N GLY A 180 4.95 -14.53 8.79
CA GLY A 180 4.63 -14.86 7.41
C GLY A 180 3.55 -13.98 6.77
N HIS A 181 3.21 -12.83 7.37
CA HIS A 181 2.30 -11.85 6.81
C HIS A 181 3.04 -10.92 5.84
N ARG A 182 2.35 -10.59 4.75
CA ARG A 182 2.93 -9.80 3.66
C ARG A 182 2.29 -8.43 3.59
N GLN A 183 3.12 -7.39 3.51
CA GLN A 183 2.68 -6.00 3.47
C GLN A 183 3.62 -5.11 2.66
N ILE A 184 3.10 -3.99 2.16
CA ILE A 184 3.88 -2.90 1.57
C ILE A 184 4.47 -2.07 2.70
N LEU A 185 5.80 -1.98 2.73
CA LEU A 185 6.56 -1.25 3.73
C LEU A 185 6.66 0.24 3.38
N GLY A 186 6.84 0.54 2.09
CA GLY A 186 6.97 1.90 1.59
C GLY A 186 6.86 1.97 0.08
N PHE A 187 6.56 3.18 -0.41
CA PHE A 187 6.66 3.55 -1.81
C PHE A 187 7.27 4.95 -1.92
N TYR A 188 7.99 5.22 -3.00
CA TYR A 188 8.72 6.47 -3.18
C TYR A 188 8.60 6.89 -4.64
N VAL A 189 8.07 8.09 -4.89
CA VAL A 189 7.86 8.58 -6.26
C VAL A 189 9.03 9.48 -6.64
N GLY A 190 9.68 9.21 -7.77
CA GLY A 190 10.52 10.23 -8.39
C GLY A 190 11.70 9.74 -9.20
N GLY A 191 11.99 10.49 -10.26
CA GLY A 191 13.27 10.44 -10.97
C GLY A 191 13.44 9.21 -11.88
N GLN A 192 14.69 8.79 -12.05
CA GLN A 192 15.08 7.59 -12.78
C GLN A 192 15.56 6.52 -11.80
N GLU A 193 15.26 5.27 -12.11
CA GLU A 193 15.71 4.13 -11.30
C GLU A 193 17.24 4.09 -11.24
N SER A 194 17.77 4.15 -10.01
CA SER A 194 19.22 4.18 -9.77
C SER A 194 19.59 3.51 -8.45
N ALA A 195 20.83 3.05 -8.33
CA ALA A 195 21.36 2.49 -7.09
C ALA A 195 21.28 3.49 -5.92
N ASN A 196 21.44 4.79 -6.18
CA ASN A 196 21.29 5.82 -5.14
C ASN A 196 19.85 5.96 -4.67
N GLY A 197 18.89 5.95 -5.59
CA GLY A 197 17.46 5.95 -5.22
C GLY A 197 17.12 4.76 -4.33
N TRP A 198 17.60 3.56 -4.68
CA TRP A 198 17.41 2.38 -3.83
C TRP A 198 18.13 2.45 -2.49
N ARG A 199 19.34 3.06 -2.40
CA ARG A 199 19.99 3.32 -1.10
C ARG A 199 19.13 4.18 -0.19
N ASP A 200 18.52 5.24 -0.72
CA ASP A 200 17.69 6.13 0.06
C ASP A 200 16.44 5.42 0.58
N VAL A 201 15.80 4.61 -0.28
CA VAL A 201 14.68 3.73 0.11
C VAL A 201 15.09 2.79 1.24
N LEU A 202 16.21 2.08 1.09
CA LEU A 202 16.67 1.10 2.08
C LEU A 202 17.06 1.75 3.42
N LYS A 203 17.69 2.93 3.38
CA LYS A 203 18.01 3.72 4.57
C LYS A 203 16.76 4.16 5.32
N ASP A 204 15.71 4.54 4.60
CA ASP A 204 14.43 4.90 5.20
C ASP A 204 13.77 3.70 5.90
N LEU A 205 13.70 2.54 5.23
CA LEU A 205 13.19 1.30 5.84
C LEU A 205 13.96 0.93 7.11
N TYR A 206 15.29 1.02 7.07
CA TYR A 206 16.14 0.75 8.22
C TYR A 206 15.85 1.73 9.36
N ARG A 207 15.81 3.04 9.08
CA ARG A 207 15.50 4.09 10.08
C ARG A 207 14.16 3.87 10.76
N ARG A 208 13.16 3.36 10.02
CA ARG A 208 11.82 3.08 10.54
C ARG A 208 11.73 1.83 11.39
N GLY A 209 12.77 0.99 11.43
CA GLY A 209 12.86 -0.14 12.36
C GLY A 209 13.14 -1.50 11.72
N ALA A 210 13.09 -1.62 10.39
CA ALA A 210 13.41 -2.87 9.69
C ALA A 210 14.92 -3.11 9.75
N HIS A 211 15.42 -3.71 10.84
CA HIS A 211 16.85 -3.85 11.09
C HIS A 211 17.40 -5.23 10.72
N GLU A 212 16.58 -6.26 10.90
CA GLU A 212 16.98 -7.67 10.74
C GLU A 212 16.26 -8.25 9.54
N VAL A 213 17.01 -8.48 8.46
CA VAL A 213 16.47 -9.01 7.19
C VAL A 213 17.23 -10.28 6.81
N LEU A 214 16.52 -11.35 6.47
CA LEU A 214 17.18 -12.58 5.98
C LEU A 214 17.43 -12.52 4.48
N LEU A 215 16.43 -12.14 3.67
CA LEU A 215 16.51 -12.22 2.22
C LEU A 215 15.98 -10.95 1.51
N GLY A 216 16.79 -10.38 0.62
CA GLY A 216 16.33 -9.40 -0.37
C GLY A 216 15.99 -10.06 -1.72
N VAL A 217 14.79 -9.83 -2.25
CA VAL A 217 14.34 -10.38 -3.55
C VAL A 217 14.04 -9.26 -4.54
N PHE A 218 14.83 -9.13 -5.60
CA PHE A 218 14.65 -8.05 -6.57
C PHE A 218 15.25 -8.40 -7.94
N ASP A 219 15.08 -7.52 -8.93
CA ASP A 219 15.77 -7.67 -10.22
C ASP A 219 17.27 -7.34 -10.08
N GLY A 220 18.12 -7.98 -10.88
CA GLY A 220 19.57 -7.82 -10.87
C GLY A 220 20.04 -6.50 -11.48
N LEU A 221 19.55 -5.37 -10.97
CA LEU A 221 19.90 -4.03 -11.40
C LEU A 221 21.35 -3.70 -10.99
N PRO A 222 22.15 -3.06 -11.87
CA PRO A 222 23.51 -2.69 -11.53
C PRO A 222 23.60 -1.82 -10.26
N GLY A 223 24.37 -2.28 -9.27
CA GLY A 223 24.61 -1.58 -8.01
C GLY A 223 23.51 -1.69 -6.95
N LEU A 224 22.37 -2.34 -7.25
CA LEU A 224 21.33 -2.58 -6.25
C LEU A 224 21.77 -3.61 -5.20
N ASP A 225 22.47 -4.66 -5.64
CA ASP A 225 23.10 -5.66 -4.77
C ASP A 225 23.99 -5.01 -3.71
N ASP A 226 24.85 -4.09 -4.13
CA ASP A 226 25.80 -3.41 -3.26
C ASP A 226 25.05 -2.44 -2.31
N ALA A 227 24.08 -1.69 -2.83
CA ALA A 227 23.22 -0.83 -2.03
C ALA A 227 22.45 -1.60 -0.95
N PHE A 228 21.96 -2.80 -1.29
CA PHE A 228 21.25 -3.67 -0.36
C PHE A 228 22.17 -4.20 0.73
N ARG A 229 23.34 -4.73 0.36
CA ARG A 229 24.33 -5.26 1.33
C ARG A 229 24.97 -4.17 2.18
N GLU A 230 25.05 -2.93 1.69
CA GLU A 230 25.52 -1.79 2.48
C GLU A 230 24.62 -1.54 3.71
N ILE A 231 23.30 -1.68 3.55
CA ILE A 231 22.32 -1.46 4.62
C ILE A 231 22.04 -2.75 5.41
N TYR A 232 21.95 -3.89 4.71
CA TYR A 232 21.66 -5.21 5.28
C TYR A 232 22.81 -6.18 5.00
N PRO A 233 23.97 -6.04 5.67
CA PRO A 233 25.17 -6.82 5.37
C PRO A 233 25.04 -8.31 5.71
N LYS A 234 24.08 -8.68 6.56
CA LYS A 234 23.80 -10.07 6.95
C LYS A 234 22.74 -10.74 6.09
N ALA A 235 22.01 -9.97 5.27
CA ALA A 235 20.96 -10.49 4.42
C ALA A 235 21.56 -11.13 3.15
N ASP A 236 20.99 -12.26 2.77
CA ASP A 236 21.19 -12.85 1.46
C ASP A 236 20.48 -12.03 0.37
N VAL A 237 20.93 -12.17 -0.87
CA VAL A 237 20.30 -11.56 -2.06
C VAL A 237 19.85 -12.65 -3.01
N GLN A 238 18.59 -12.58 -3.41
CA GLN A 238 17.97 -13.42 -4.44
C GLN A 238 17.56 -12.56 -5.64
N HIS A 239 18.12 -12.86 -6.81
CA HIS A 239 17.64 -12.25 -8.05
C HIS A 239 16.41 -12.97 -8.57
N CYS A 240 15.41 -12.23 -9.04
CA CYS A 240 14.21 -12.83 -9.59
C CYS A 240 14.53 -13.66 -10.86
N ILE A 241 14.30 -14.97 -10.79
CA ILE A 241 14.54 -15.87 -11.92
C ILE A 241 13.65 -15.50 -13.11
N VAL A 242 12.39 -15.10 -12.85
CA VAL A 242 11.45 -14.70 -13.91
C VAL A 242 11.94 -13.45 -14.64
N HIS A 243 12.48 -12.45 -13.94
CA HIS A 243 13.09 -11.29 -14.58
C HIS A 243 14.29 -11.68 -15.43
N LYS A 244 15.19 -12.53 -14.89
CA LYS A 244 16.33 -13.04 -15.64
C LYS A 244 15.93 -13.80 -16.91
N VAL A 245 14.91 -14.65 -16.82
CA VAL A 245 14.34 -15.38 -17.96
C VAL A 245 13.76 -14.39 -18.98
N ARG A 246 12.94 -13.43 -18.55
CA ARG A 246 12.33 -12.40 -19.43
C ARG A 246 13.39 -11.52 -20.11
N ALA A 247 14.49 -11.20 -19.44
CA ALA A 247 15.60 -10.43 -20.02
C ALA A 247 16.42 -11.24 -21.04
N THR A 248 16.47 -12.57 -20.88
CA THR A 248 17.19 -13.48 -21.78
C THR A 248 16.34 -13.82 -23.01
N PHE A 249 15.03 -14.01 -22.84
CA PHE A 249 14.13 -14.56 -23.85
C PHE A 249 14.10 -13.81 -25.20
N PRO A 250 14.17 -12.46 -25.28
CA PRO A 250 14.24 -11.74 -26.55
C PRO A 250 15.54 -11.97 -27.32
N LYS A 251 16.63 -12.38 -26.66
CA LYS A 251 17.96 -12.58 -27.25
C LYS A 251 18.11 -13.98 -27.88
N ILE A 252 17.22 -14.90 -27.53
CA ILE A 252 17.19 -16.26 -28.06
C ILE A 252 16.35 -16.32 -29.34
N ARG A 253 16.84 -17.07 -30.34
CA ARG A 253 16.13 -17.26 -31.62
C ARG A 253 14.83 -18.02 -31.37
N VAL A 254 13.76 -17.66 -32.07
CA VAL A 254 12.41 -18.21 -31.87
C VAL A 254 12.39 -19.75 -31.86
N GLN A 255 13.10 -20.39 -32.79
CA GLN A 255 13.22 -21.85 -32.91
C GLN A 255 13.82 -22.57 -31.68
N HIS A 256 14.60 -21.88 -30.85
CA HIS A 256 15.27 -22.46 -29.68
C HIS A 256 14.58 -22.07 -28.36
N LYS A 257 13.58 -21.19 -28.39
CA LYS A 257 13.01 -20.58 -27.18
C LYS A 257 12.37 -21.59 -26.24
N THR A 258 11.60 -22.54 -26.78
CA THR A 258 10.96 -23.60 -26.00
C THR A 258 12.00 -24.49 -25.33
N ASP A 259 12.90 -25.07 -26.11
CA ASP A 259 13.94 -25.97 -25.61
C ASP A 259 14.85 -25.28 -24.58
N PHE A 260 15.25 -24.03 -24.85
CA PHE A 260 16.08 -23.26 -23.92
C PHE A 260 15.37 -23.00 -22.59
N LEU A 261 14.06 -22.70 -22.61
CA LEU A 261 13.27 -22.52 -21.38
C LEU A 261 13.10 -23.82 -20.61
N ASP A 262 12.86 -24.93 -21.29
CA ASP A 262 12.66 -26.23 -20.65
C ASP A 262 13.96 -26.73 -20.01
N ASP A 263 15.10 -26.51 -20.68
CA ASP A 263 16.41 -26.76 -20.09
C ASP A 263 16.66 -25.86 -18.87
N LEU A 264 16.37 -24.55 -18.93
CA LEU A 264 16.51 -23.65 -17.78
C LEU A 264 15.62 -24.03 -16.59
N LYS A 265 14.40 -24.54 -16.85
CA LYS A 265 13.51 -25.04 -15.79
C LYS A 265 14.17 -26.16 -14.99
N THR A 266 15.01 -26.99 -15.59
CA THR A 266 15.71 -28.06 -14.87
C THR A 266 16.62 -27.52 -13.77
N VAL A 267 17.19 -26.33 -13.96
CA VAL A 267 18.10 -25.68 -13.01
C VAL A 267 17.35 -25.26 -11.75
N TYR A 268 16.33 -24.41 -11.89
CA TYR A 268 15.61 -23.87 -10.72
C TYR A 268 14.52 -24.79 -10.17
N ASN A 269 14.17 -25.88 -10.86
CA ASN A 269 13.28 -26.93 -10.33
C ASN A 269 14.04 -28.13 -9.75
N ALA A 270 15.38 -28.12 -9.74
CA ALA A 270 16.17 -29.17 -9.10
C ALA A 270 15.81 -29.31 -7.61
N LEU A 271 16.08 -30.49 -7.04
CA LEU A 271 15.75 -30.81 -5.65
C LEU A 271 16.62 -30.06 -4.65
N ASP A 272 17.91 -29.89 -4.96
CA ASP A 272 18.89 -29.21 -4.13
C ASP A 272 19.84 -28.34 -4.97
N HIS A 273 20.70 -27.61 -4.26
CA HIS A 273 21.64 -26.67 -4.86
C HIS A 273 22.71 -27.37 -5.73
N GLU A 274 23.20 -28.55 -5.34
CA GLU A 274 24.24 -29.26 -6.08
C GLU A 274 23.71 -29.79 -7.41
N LEU A 275 22.50 -30.36 -7.41
CA LEU A 275 21.79 -30.79 -8.61
C LEU A 275 21.44 -29.60 -9.51
N ALA A 276 21.12 -28.43 -8.95
CA ALA A 276 20.89 -27.22 -9.73
C ALA A 276 22.15 -26.79 -10.49
N LEU A 277 23.32 -26.84 -9.84
CA LEU A 277 24.62 -26.54 -10.49
C LEU A 277 24.94 -27.54 -11.60
N ALA A 278 24.78 -28.84 -11.34
CA ALA A 278 25.00 -29.88 -12.35
C ALA A 278 24.04 -29.74 -13.56
N ALA A 279 22.78 -29.37 -13.30
CA ALA A 279 21.82 -29.04 -14.35
C ALA A 279 22.29 -27.82 -15.16
N PHE A 280 22.78 -26.77 -14.50
CA PHE A 280 23.31 -25.59 -15.18
C PHE A 280 24.53 -25.91 -16.05
N ASP A 281 25.44 -26.78 -15.60
CA ASP A 281 26.57 -27.24 -16.42
C ASP A 281 26.11 -27.95 -17.70
N THR A 282 25.03 -28.72 -17.61
CA THR A 282 24.39 -29.35 -18.77
C THR A 282 23.80 -28.31 -19.73
N VAL A 283 23.10 -27.30 -19.21
CA VAL A 283 22.58 -26.17 -20.01
C VAL A 283 23.71 -25.42 -20.68
N LYS A 284 24.79 -25.13 -19.94
CA LYS A 284 26.00 -24.46 -20.43
C LYS A 284 26.63 -25.26 -21.57
N ALA A 285 26.84 -26.56 -21.41
CA ALA A 285 27.41 -27.41 -22.45
C ALA A 285 26.59 -27.37 -23.76
N LYS A 286 25.25 -27.39 -23.67
CA LYS A 286 24.34 -27.38 -24.82
C LYS A 286 24.29 -26.02 -25.52
N TRP A 287 24.16 -24.93 -24.76
CA TRP A 287 23.82 -23.61 -25.32
C TRP A 287 24.98 -22.63 -25.45
N ASN A 288 26.11 -22.86 -24.77
CA ASN A 288 27.23 -21.91 -24.75
C ASN A 288 27.82 -21.63 -26.15
N LYS A 289 27.77 -22.60 -27.08
CA LYS A 289 28.23 -22.38 -28.46
C LYS A 289 27.31 -21.44 -29.24
N LEU A 290 26.01 -21.46 -28.98
CA LEU A 290 25.00 -20.67 -29.70
C LEU A 290 24.77 -19.31 -29.04
N TYR A 291 24.79 -19.27 -27.71
CA TYR A 291 24.44 -18.12 -26.87
C TYR A 291 25.46 -17.87 -25.75
N PRO A 292 26.75 -17.64 -26.10
CA PRO A 292 27.82 -17.53 -25.10
C PRO A 292 27.63 -16.34 -24.15
N LYS A 293 27.07 -15.22 -24.63
CA LYS A 293 26.86 -14.01 -23.83
C LYS A 293 25.77 -14.22 -22.79
N GLU A 294 24.71 -14.90 -23.18
CA GLU A 294 23.56 -15.20 -22.34
C GLU A 294 23.97 -16.18 -21.25
N ILE A 295 24.65 -17.29 -21.61
CA ILE A 295 25.12 -18.27 -20.64
C ILE A 295 26.12 -17.65 -19.65
N LYS A 296 27.08 -16.84 -20.13
CA LYS A 296 27.98 -16.09 -19.25
C LYS A 296 27.23 -15.18 -18.27
N SER A 297 26.21 -14.46 -18.77
CA SER A 297 25.38 -13.61 -17.92
C SER A 297 24.61 -14.39 -16.85
N TRP A 298 24.18 -15.63 -17.13
CA TRP A 298 23.57 -16.50 -16.13
C TRP A 298 24.59 -17.03 -15.13
N GLU A 299 25.77 -17.43 -15.60
CA GLU A 299 26.87 -17.93 -14.76
C GLU A 299 27.32 -16.87 -13.74
N GLU A 300 27.48 -15.62 -14.17
CA GLU A 300 27.87 -14.50 -13.29
C GLU A 300 26.87 -14.22 -12.17
N GLN A 301 25.57 -14.48 -12.41
CA GLN A 301 24.48 -14.25 -11.46
C GLN A 301 23.96 -15.55 -10.82
N LEU A 302 24.59 -16.69 -11.09
CA LEU A 302 24.05 -17.99 -10.70
C LEU A 302 23.95 -18.12 -9.17
N SER A 303 24.94 -17.59 -8.46
CA SER A 303 24.99 -17.58 -7.00
C SER A 303 23.83 -16.82 -6.37
N THR A 304 23.41 -15.69 -6.95
CA THR A 304 22.25 -14.90 -6.48
C THR A 304 20.93 -15.43 -7.02
N LEU A 305 20.91 -16.16 -8.14
CA LEU A 305 19.70 -16.77 -8.69
C LEU A 305 19.28 -18.04 -7.95
N LEU A 306 20.22 -18.72 -7.28
CA LEU A 306 19.98 -19.98 -6.57
C LEU A 306 20.00 -19.85 -5.03
N THR A 307 20.08 -18.62 -4.50
CA THR A 307 20.08 -18.34 -3.06
C THR A 307 18.90 -18.96 -2.33
N PHE A 308 17.72 -19.05 -2.97
CA PHE A 308 16.53 -19.65 -2.38
C PHE A 308 16.71 -21.10 -1.92
N TYR A 309 17.71 -21.85 -2.41
CA TYR A 309 18.00 -23.21 -1.93
C TYR A 309 18.54 -23.25 -0.50
N LYS A 310 19.05 -22.13 0.03
CA LYS A 310 19.46 -22.01 1.44
C LYS A 310 18.26 -22.00 2.40
N TYR A 311 17.06 -21.72 1.87
CA TYR A 311 15.84 -21.52 2.63
C TYR A 311 14.95 -22.78 2.58
N PRO A 312 13.98 -22.91 3.51
CA PRO A 312 13.10 -24.06 3.52
C PRO A 312 12.37 -24.29 2.18
N PRO A 313 12.29 -25.54 1.67
CA PRO A 313 11.75 -25.83 0.35
C PRO A 313 10.27 -25.44 0.20
N LEU A 314 9.52 -25.41 1.30
CA LEU A 314 8.10 -25.03 1.31
C LEU A 314 7.87 -23.55 0.96
N ILE A 315 8.85 -22.67 1.16
CA ILE A 315 8.74 -21.25 0.81
C ILE A 315 9.36 -20.92 -0.56
N LYS A 316 9.97 -21.91 -1.23
CA LYS A 316 10.61 -21.75 -2.55
C LYS A 316 9.75 -20.95 -3.52
N GLU A 317 8.49 -21.34 -3.70
CA GLU A 317 7.55 -20.69 -4.64
C GLU A 317 7.32 -19.20 -4.34
N ALA A 318 7.46 -18.78 -3.09
CA ALA A 318 7.28 -17.40 -2.68
C ALA A 318 8.54 -16.55 -2.93
N ILE A 319 9.74 -17.11 -2.80
CA ILE A 319 11.00 -16.35 -2.74
C ILE A 319 11.81 -16.39 -4.04
N TYR A 320 11.63 -17.40 -4.89
CA TYR A 320 12.40 -17.52 -6.15
C TYR A 320 11.97 -16.49 -7.23
N THR A 321 10.90 -15.74 -7.00
CA THR A 321 10.39 -14.70 -7.91
C THR A 321 9.89 -13.47 -7.16
N SER A 322 9.93 -12.31 -7.83
CA SER A 322 9.27 -11.06 -7.42
C SER A 322 7.79 -10.98 -7.83
N ASN A 323 7.15 -12.11 -8.15
CA ASN A 323 5.76 -12.12 -8.63
C ASN A 323 4.74 -11.45 -7.68
N PRO A 324 4.87 -11.54 -6.33
CA PRO A 324 3.98 -10.82 -5.41
C PRO A 324 3.94 -9.31 -5.64
N ILE A 325 5.10 -8.67 -5.80
CA ILE A 325 5.23 -7.22 -5.98
C ILE A 325 4.90 -6.82 -7.43
N GLU A 326 5.29 -7.64 -8.42
CA GLU A 326 4.90 -7.44 -9.83
C GLU A 326 3.38 -7.46 -10.02
N ARG A 327 2.67 -8.36 -9.31
CA ARG A 327 1.20 -8.43 -9.37
C ARG A 327 0.55 -7.16 -8.84
N MET A 328 1.06 -6.61 -7.74
CA MET A 328 0.59 -5.32 -7.22
C MET A 328 0.86 -4.21 -8.24
N ASN A 329 2.09 -4.12 -8.76
CA ASN A 329 2.47 -3.13 -9.77
C ASN A 329 1.59 -3.20 -11.01
N LYS A 330 1.13 -4.40 -11.40
CA LYS A 330 0.17 -4.60 -12.49
C LYS A 330 -1.22 -4.04 -12.17
N GLU A 331 -1.73 -4.21 -10.96
CA GLU A 331 -3.02 -3.64 -10.56
C GLU A 331 -2.96 -2.11 -10.52
N ILE A 332 -1.91 -1.53 -9.94
CA ILE A 332 -1.67 -0.07 -9.95
C ILE A 332 -1.61 0.44 -11.40
N ARG A 333 -0.83 -0.22 -12.27
CA ARG A 333 -0.75 0.13 -13.70
C ARG A 333 -2.12 0.08 -14.40
N LYS A 334 -2.96 -0.89 -14.06
CA LYS A 334 -4.32 -1.03 -14.62
C LYS A 334 -5.19 0.16 -14.22
N ARG A 335 -5.13 0.61 -12.96
CA ARG A 335 -5.85 1.79 -12.47
C ARG A 335 -5.33 3.09 -13.06
N LEU A 336 -4.03 3.21 -13.28
CA LEU A 336 -3.42 4.39 -13.89
C LEU A 336 -3.65 4.50 -15.41
N LYS A 337 -4.02 3.40 -16.08
CA LYS A 337 -4.16 3.34 -17.54
C LYS A 337 -5.14 4.36 -18.13
N PRO A 338 -6.35 4.58 -17.58
CA PRO A 338 -7.31 5.56 -18.12
C PRO A 338 -6.83 7.01 -18.00
N MET A 339 -5.97 7.30 -17.01
CA MET A 339 -5.52 8.66 -16.72
C MET A 339 -4.50 9.21 -17.74
N ASN A 340 -3.88 8.34 -18.56
CA ASN A 340 -2.80 8.63 -19.53
C ASN A 340 -1.51 9.23 -18.94
N SER A 341 -1.61 10.29 -18.14
CA SER A 341 -0.52 10.94 -17.40
C SER A 341 -1.06 11.54 -16.10
N LEU A 342 -0.30 11.38 -15.02
CA LEU A 342 -0.62 11.99 -13.72
C LEU A 342 -0.29 13.47 -13.72
N THR A 343 -1.12 14.29 -13.08
CA THR A 343 -1.03 15.76 -13.14
C THR A 343 0.12 16.35 -12.34
N ASN A 344 0.51 15.69 -11.25
CA ASN A 344 1.61 16.05 -10.35
C ASN A 344 1.99 14.83 -9.49
N MET A 345 3.02 14.99 -8.66
CA MET A 345 3.54 13.95 -7.76
C MET A 345 2.51 13.53 -6.72
N ASP A 346 1.85 14.50 -6.07
CA ASP A 346 0.81 14.27 -5.05
C ASP A 346 -0.32 13.36 -5.56
N ALA A 347 -0.74 13.52 -6.81
CA ALA A 347 -1.76 12.67 -7.41
C ALA A 347 -1.26 11.23 -7.58
N ALA A 348 0.02 11.04 -7.90
CA ALA A 348 0.63 9.72 -7.96
C ALA A 348 0.66 9.07 -6.57
N GLU A 349 1.14 9.81 -5.58
CA GLU A 349 1.25 9.34 -4.19
C GLU A 349 -0.10 8.96 -3.61
N LYS A 350 -1.14 9.78 -3.81
CA LYS A 350 -2.51 9.47 -3.38
C LYS A 350 -3.01 8.14 -3.92
N ILE A 351 -2.90 7.91 -5.23
CA ILE A 351 -3.40 6.68 -5.85
C ILE A 351 -2.62 5.47 -5.33
N VAL A 352 -1.30 5.59 -5.29
CA VAL A 352 -0.40 4.51 -4.86
C VAL A 352 -0.63 4.16 -3.39
N TYR A 353 -0.75 5.16 -2.53
CA TYR A 353 -1.03 5.00 -1.11
C TYR A 353 -2.32 4.24 -0.86
N LEU A 354 -3.38 4.65 -1.54
CA LEU A 354 -4.69 4.05 -1.39
C LEU A 354 -4.69 2.57 -1.83
N ASP A 355 -3.97 2.24 -2.89
CA ASP A 355 -3.75 0.85 -3.32
C ASP A 355 -2.88 0.06 -2.34
N ALA A 356 -1.86 0.69 -1.76
CA ALA A 356 -0.97 0.06 -0.79
C ALA A 356 -1.70 -0.28 0.52
N ILE A 357 -2.61 0.59 0.99
CA ILE A 357 -3.45 0.31 2.16
C ILE A 357 -4.42 -0.81 1.89
N ASP A 358 -5.18 -0.76 0.78
CA ASP A 358 -6.13 -1.83 0.42
C ASP A 358 -5.41 -3.18 0.30
N TYR A 359 -4.19 -3.17 -0.26
CA TYR A 359 -3.33 -4.34 -0.29
C TYR A 359 -3.02 -4.83 1.14
N ASN A 360 -2.52 -3.96 2.02
CA ASN A 360 -2.13 -4.32 3.37
C ASN A 360 -3.33 -4.87 4.17
N GLU A 361 -4.50 -4.23 4.09
CA GLU A 361 -5.73 -4.68 4.75
C GLU A 361 -6.15 -6.07 4.27
N ARG A 362 -6.15 -6.29 2.95
CA ARG A 362 -6.52 -7.57 2.35
C ARG A 362 -5.58 -8.71 2.77
N PHE A 363 -4.30 -8.42 2.99
CA PHE A 363 -3.29 -9.40 3.35
C PHE A 363 -2.98 -9.47 4.85
N ALA A 364 -3.52 -8.57 5.67
CA ALA A 364 -3.25 -8.49 7.11
C ALA A 364 -3.45 -9.83 7.82
N ASN A 365 -4.56 -10.52 7.57
CA ASN A 365 -4.88 -11.79 8.22
C ASN A 365 -4.42 -13.02 7.43
N ARG A 366 -3.63 -12.84 6.35
CA ARG A 366 -3.23 -13.93 5.46
C ARG A 366 -1.75 -14.24 5.58
N VAL A 367 -1.47 -15.43 6.10
CA VAL A 367 -0.13 -16.01 6.09
C VAL A 367 0.19 -16.56 4.69
N ILE A 368 1.39 -16.26 4.19
CA ILE A 368 1.85 -16.76 2.90
C ILE A 368 2.09 -18.27 2.96
N ARG A 369 1.75 -18.97 1.88
CA ARG A 369 1.94 -20.41 1.76
C ARG A 369 3.39 -20.79 2.07
N GLY A 370 3.58 -21.81 2.89
CA GLY A 370 4.89 -22.24 3.38
C GLY A 370 5.33 -21.54 4.68
N PHE A 371 5.08 -20.23 4.83
CA PHE A 371 5.48 -19.48 6.03
C PHE A 371 4.62 -19.82 7.27
N GLY A 372 3.42 -20.37 7.07
CA GLY A 372 2.57 -20.85 8.18
C GLY A 372 2.99 -22.18 8.78
N ASP A 373 3.92 -22.91 8.14
CA ASP A 373 4.36 -24.21 8.60
C ASP A 373 5.29 -24.11 9.82
N THR A 374 5.08 -24.94 10.83
CA THR A 374 5.80 -24.87 12.11
C THR A 374 7.30 -25.15 11.96
N ALA A 375 7.68 -26.06 11.05
CA ALA A 375 9.08 -26.38 10.80
C ALA A 375 9.77 -25.23 10.05
N VAL A 376 9.07 -24.59 9.11
CA VAL A 376 9.57 -23.39 8.41
C VAL A 376 9.78 -22.25 9.40
N LYS A 377 8.79 -21.96 10.26
CA LYS A 377 8.91 -20.90 11.27
C LYS A 377 10.09 -21.13 12.21
N LYS A 378 10.23 -22.36 12.70
CA LYS A 378 11.37 -22.74 13.54
C LYS A 378 12.69 -22.49 12.82
N ARG A 379 12.81 -22.95 11.57
CA ARG A 379 14.04 -22.77 10.79
C ARG A 379 14.36 -21.31 10.50
N LEU A 380 13.36 -20.49 10.15
CA LEU A 380 13.56 -19.05 9.95
C LEU A 380 14.00 -18.36 11.25
N SER A 381 13.43 -18.72 12.40
CA SER A 381 13.88 -18.22 13.71
C SER A 381 15.34 -18.57 13.99
N GLU A 382 15.73 -19.82 13.75
CA GLU A 382 17.14 -20.25 13.88
C GLU A 382 18.05 -19.43 12.96
N MET A 383 17.64 -19.19 11.70
CA MET A 383 18.40 -18.36 10.76
C MET A 383 18.53 -16.90 11.24
N PHE A 384 17.49 -16.34 11.87
CA PHE A 384 17.57 -15.01 12.49
C PHE A 384 18.55 -14.99 13.65
N GLU A 385 18.52 -16.00 14.52
CA GLU A 385 19.45 -16.10 15.66
C GLU A 385 20.91 -16.30 15.21
N GLU A 386 21.13 -17.11 14.16
CA GLU A 386 22.44 -17.32 13.53
C GLU A 386 22.99 -16.02 12.91
N SER A 387 22.13 -15.26 12.22
CA SER A 387 22.54 -14.05 11.47
C SER A 387 22.62 -12.80 12.35
N TYR A 388 21.75 -12.72 13.35
CA TYR A 388 21.55 -11.60 14.26
C TYR A 388 21.52 -12.09 15.71
N PRO A 389 22.67 -12.55 16.25
CA PRO A 389 22.74 -13.01 17.63
C PRO A 389 22.35 -11.87 18.56
N THR A 390 21.34 -12.09 19.40
CA THR A 390 21.01 -11.15 20.47
C THR A 390 22.23 -11.13 21.38
N ALA A 391 22.86 -9.96 21.56
CA ALA A 391 23.89 -9.81 22.55
C ALA A 391 23.29 -10.26 23.88
N LYS A 392 23.70 -11.42 24.40
CA LYS A 392 23.40 -11.81 25.77
C LYS A 392 23.92 -10.67 26.61
N THR A 393 23.01 -9.92 27.24
CA THR A 393 23.34 -9.00 28.33
C THR A 393 24.21 -9.81 29.30
N ALA A 394 25.49 -9.42 29.38
CA ALA A 394 26.38 -9.93 30.39
C ALA A 394 25.85 -9.38 31.72
N GLU A 395 25.16 -10.22 32.47
CA GLU A 395 24.96 -10.04 33.91
C GLU A 395 26.27 -10.32 34.67
#